data_AF-A0A2P4XQT0-F1
#
_entry.id   AF-A0A2P4XQT0-F1
#
_cell.length_a   1.000
_cell.length_b   1.000
_cell.length_c   1.000
_cell.angle_alpha   90.00
_cell.angle_beta   90.00
_cell.angle_gamma   90.00
#
_symmetry.space_group_name_H-M   'P 1'
#
loop_
_entity.id
_entity.type
_entity.pdbx_description
1 polymer ?
#
loop_
_entity_poly.entity_id
_entity_poly.type
_entity_poly.pdbx_seq_one_letter_code
_entity_poly.pdbx_strand_id
1 'polypeptide(L)'
;MVAIPVSKLPYEELCVGDTIEYYLMVFGRGNPEGFRRSKILKIQPGEDHPVHVDTGDILWKLMKVTRVETASGHVIPRADRISRTIRTFHLVEDCGSKHEDDSK
;
A
#
# COMPACT_ATOMS: atom_id res chain seq x y z
N MET A 1 14.65 3.53 -20.70
CA MET A 1 13.58 3.53 -19.68
C MET A 1 13.11 4.95 -19.50
N VAL A 2 11.86 5.26 -19.85
CA VAL A 2 11.28 6.59 -19.60
C VAL A 2 10.91 6.66 -18.13
N ALA A 3 11.54 7.57 -17.38
CA ALA A 3 11.12 7.86 -16.02
C ALA A 3 9.77 8.59 -16.10
N ILE A 4 8.68 7.89 -15.77
CA ILE A 4 7.37 8.50 -15.64
C ILE A 4 7.40 9.32 -14.35
N PRO A 5 7.12 10.64 -14.39
CA PRO A 5 7.04 11.45 -13.17
C PRO A 5 5.89 10.94 -12.30
N VAL A 6 6.03 11.07 -10.97
CA VAL A 6 5.03 10.59 -10.01
C VAL A 6 3.62 11.14 -10.32
N SER A 7 3.54 12.38 -10.83
CA SER A 7 2.30 13.04 -11.24
C SER A 7 1.59 12.41 -12.45
N LYS A 8 2.26 11.52 -13.20
CA LYS A 8 1.70 10.80 -14.35
C LYS A 8 1.43 9.31 -14.04
N LEU A 9 1.64 8.87 -12.81
CA LEU A 9 1.26 7.51 -12.41
C LEU A 9 -0.27 7.42 -12.25
N PRO A 10 -0.88 6.29 -12.63
CA PRO A 10 -2.30 6.07 -12.37
C PRO A 10 -2.56 6.18 -10.87
N TYR A 11 -3.65 6.85 -10.52
CA TYR A 11 -4.07 7.04 -9.13
C TYR A 11 -4.19 5.70 -8.41
N GLU A 12 -3.61 5.60 -7.22
CA GLU A 12 -3.76 4.42 -6.37
C GLU A 12 -3.66 4.82 -4.90
N GLU A 13 -4.66 4.39 -4.15
CA GLU A 13 -4.78 4.60 -2.71
C GLU A 13 -4.28 3.38 -1.94
N LEU A 14 -3.58 3.67 -0.83
CA LEU A 14 -3.40 2.74 0.27
C LEU A 14 -4.15 3.28 1.47
N CYS A 15 -5.01 2.44 2.02
CA CYS A 15 -5.85 2.79 3.14
C CYS A 15 -5.58 1.87 4.34
N VAL A 16 -5.91 2.36 5.54
CA VAL A 16 -6.01 1.50 6.72
C VAL A 16 -6.98 0.36 6.44
N GLY A 17 -6.58 -0.86 6.82
CA GLY A 17 -7.32 -2.08 6.58
C GLY A 17 -6.90 -2.86 5.32
N ASP A 18 -6.22 -2.23 4.35
CA ASP A 18 -5.72 -2.93 3.17
C ASP A 18 -4.67 -3.99 3.54
N THR A 19 -4.62 -5.07 2.76
CA THR A 19 -3.54 -6.07 2.87
C THR A 19 -2.52 -5.83 1.76
N ILE A 20 -1.24 -5.76 2.14
CA ILE A 20 -0.12 -5.51 1.24
C ILE A 20 0.92 -6.64 1.29
N GLU A 21 1.58 -6.86 0.16
CA GLU A 21 2.77 -7.70 0.03
C GLU A 21 4.02 -6.83 -0.14
N TYR A 22 5.11 -7.20 0.51
CA TYR A 22 6.38 -6.48 0.46
C TYR A 22 7.56 -7.40 0.79
N TYR A 23 8.76 -6.88 0.61
CA TYR A 23 10.00 -7.56 0.99
C TYR A 23 10.73 -6.75 2.05
N LEU A 24 11.12 -7.40 3.14
CA LEU A 24 11.98 -6.79 4.15
C LEU A 24 13.38 -6.54 3.58
N MET A 25 13.90 -5.34 3.81
CA MET A 25 15.19 -4.91 3.24
C MET A 25 16.38 -5.75 3.73
N VAL A 26 16.29 -6.32 4.95
CA VAL A 26 17.38 -7.10 5.57
C VAL A 26 17.72 -8.40 4.83
N PHE A 27 16.77 -8.97 4.07
CA PHE A 27 16.98 -10.24 3.36
C PHE A 27 17.52 -10.06 1.93
N GLY A 28 17.64 -8.82 1.45
CA GLY A 28 18.04 -8.52 0.07
C GLY A 28 16.96 -8.83 -0.97
N ARG A 29 17.13 -8.28 -2.18
CA ARG A 29 16.13 -8.37 -3.25
C ARG A 29 16.01 -9.81 -3.78
N GLY A 30 14.83 -10.41 -3.67
CA GLY A 30 14.53 -11.73 -4.25
C GLY A 30 14.76 -12.91 -3.31
N ASN A 31 15.17 -12.67 -2.06
CA ASN A 31 15.18 -13.73 -1.06
C ASN A 31 13.73 -14.03 -0.62
N PRO A 32 13.24 -15.27 -0.81
CA PRO A 32 11.88 -15.64 -0.41
C PRO A 32 11.62 -15.49 1.09
N GLU A 33 12.65 -15.60 1.94
CA GLU A 33 12.52 -15.39 3.39
C GLU A 33 12.16 -13.95 3.76
N GLY A 34 12.44 -12.99 2.86
CA GLY A 34 12.10 -11.59 3.06
C GLY A 34 10.65 -11.24 2.70
N PHE A 35 9.92 -12.14 2.03
CA PHE A 35 8.55 -11.89 1.61
C PHE A 35 7.61 -11.84 2.81
N ARG A 36 6.78 -10.79 2.87
CA ARG A 36 5.76 -10.59 3.90
C ARG A 36 4.44 -10.21 3.25
N ARG A 37 3.36 -10.59 3.92
CA ARG A 37 2.00 -10.12 3.68
C ARG A 37 1.44 -9.65 5.01
N SER A 38 0.95 -8.42 5.05
CA SER A 38 0.49 -7.80 6.30
C SER A 38 -0.69 -6.85 6.06
N LYS A 39 -1.53 -6.69 7.08
CA LYS A 39 -2.62 -5.71 7.07
C LYS A 39 -2.15 -4.36 7.58
N ILE A 40 -2.57 -3.28 6.93
CA ILE A 40 -2.29 -1.92 7.37
C ILE A 40 -3.18 -1.57 8.56
N LEU A 41 -2.56 -1.17 9.66
CA LEU A 41 -3.24 -0.76 10.90
C LEU A 41 -3.32 0.76 11.06
N LYS A 42 -2.31 1.48 10.57
CA LYS A 42 -2.24 2.93 10.69
C LYS A 42 -1.45 3.50 9.53
N ILE A 43 -1.86 4.68 9.08
CA ILE A 43 -1.15 5.48 8.09
C ILE A 43 -0.82 6.83 8.72
N GLN A 44 0.40 7.33 8.52
CA GLN A 44 0.87 8.62 9.01
C GLN A 44 1.57 9.36 7.86
N PRO A 45 0.80 10.06 7.00
CA PRO A 45 1.36 10.74 5.84
C PRO A 45 2.42 11.77 6.27
N GLY A 46 3.54 11.82 5.55
CA GLY A 46 4.64 12.75 5.83
C GLY A 46 5.77 12.20 6.69
N GLU A 47 5.58 11.04 7.35
CA GLU A 47 6.66 10.35 8.05
C GLU A 47 7.58 9.57 7.10
N ASP A 48 8.80 9.26 7.56
CA ASP A 48 9.72 8.39 6.82
C ASP A 48 9.25 6.93 6.77
N HIS A 49 8.45 6.52 7.75
CA HIS A 49 7.78 5.23 7.86
C HIS A 49 6.26 5.42 7.99
N PRO A 50 5.57 5.80 6.89
CA PRO A 50 4.21 6.29 6.95
C PRO A 50 3.14 5.18 7.01
N VAL A 51 3.53 3.90 6.95
CA VAL A 51 2.60 2.76 6.95
C VAL A 51 2.98 1.80 8.08
N HIS A 52 2.05 1.56 8.99
CA HIS A 52 2.21 0.60 10.10
C HIS A 52 1.36 -0.62 9.83
N VAL A 53 1.94 -1.79 10.04
CA VAL A 53 1.30 -3.08 9.77
C VAL A 53 1.18 -3.94 11.02
N ASP A 54 0.29 -4.92 10.97
CA ASP A 54 -0.01 -5.86 12.06
C ASP A 54 1.18 -6.70 12.54
N THR A 55 2.14 -6.99 11.67
CA THR A 55 3.38 -7.69 12.03
C THR A 55 4.35 -6.82 12.83
N GLY A 56 4.13 -5.51 12.91
CA GLY A 56 5.06 -4.55 13.53
C GLY A 56 6.28 -4.22 12.67
N ASP A 57 6.32 -4.69 11.42
CA ASP A 57 7.41 -4.40 10.48
C ASP A 57 7.47 -2.90 10.13
N ILE A 58 8.68 -2.34 10.04
CA ILE A 58 8.90 -0.94 9.70
C ILE A 58 8.93 -0.77 8.18
N LEU A 59 7.93 -0.09 7.63
CA LEU A 59 7.82 0.17 6.20
C LEU A 59 8.27 1.58 5.83
N TRP A 60 9.50 1.68 5.32
CA TRP A 60 10.07 2.94 4.85
C TRP A 60 9.36 3.43 3.58
N LYS A 61 9.18 4.74 3.44
CA LYS A 61 8.51 5.37 2.27
C LYS A 61 9.10 5.01 0.91
N LEU A 62 10.33 4.49 0.87
CA LEU A 62 11.04 4.05 -0.34
C LEU A 62 10.86 2.55 -0.65
N MET A 63 10.22 1.79 0.23
CA MET A 63 9.93 0.37 -0.01
C MET A 63 8.86 0.22 -1.10
N LYS A 64 8.97 -0.88 -1.85
CA LYS A 64 7.93 -1.31 -2.79
C LYS A 64 6.94 -2.19 -2.08
N VAL A 65 5.67 -1.89 -2.29
CA VAL A 65 4.55 -2.68 -1.79
C VAL A 65 3.57 -2.95 -2.93
N THR A 66 2.80 -4.01 -2.78
CA THR A 66 1.75 -4.40 -3.70
C THR A 66 0.48 -4.61 -2.88
N ARG A 67 -0.59 -3.87 -3.18
CA ARG A 67 -1.89 -4.13 -2.56
C ARG A 67 -2.47 -5.43 -3.12
N VAL A 68 -2.97 -6.30 -2.24
CA VAL A 68 -3.48 -7.63 -2.61
C VAL A 68 -4.90 -7.89 -2.14
N GLU A 69 -5.34 -7.14 -1.14
CA GLU A 69 -6.71 -7.16 -0.66
C GLU A 69 -7.08 -5.76 -0.21
N THR A 70 -8.32 -5.35 -0.48
CA THR A 70 -8.85 -4.08 0.00
C THR A 70 -9.26 -4.18 1.47
N ALA A 71 -9.41 -3.04 2.14
CA ALA A 71 -9.95 -2.96 3.50
C ALA A 71 -11.36 -3.60 3.65
N SER A 72 -12.13 -3.65 2.55
CA SER A 72 -13.43 -4.34 2.49
C SER A 72 -13.34 -5.85 2.30
N GLY A 73 -12.14 -6.43 2.20
CA GLY A 73 -11.91 -7.86 1.99
C GLY A 73 -11.95 -8.30 0.52
N HIS A 74 -11.97 -7.37 -0.44
CA HIS A 74 -11.94 -7.71 -1.86
C HIS A 74 -10.51 -8.05 -2.30
N VAL A 75 -10.29 -9.29 -2.70
CA VAL A 75 -8.99 -9.77 -3.18
C VAL A 75 -8.70 -9.22 -4.57
N ILE A 76 -7.55 -8.58 -4.74
CA ILE A 76 -7.11 -8.04 -6.03
C ILE A 76 -6.49 -9.18 -6.86
N PRO A 77 -7.03 -9.47 -8.07
CA PRO A 77 -6.48 -10.47 -8.97
C PRO A 77 -5.02 -10.18 -9.32
N ARG A 78 -4.20 -11.22 -9.48
CA ARG A 78 -2.75 -11.05 -9.73
C ARG A 78 -2.44 -10.22 -10.97
N ALA A 79 -3.29 -10.27 -12.00
CA ALA A 79 -3.14 -9.48 -13.22
C ALA A 79 -3.32 -7.96 -12.99
N ASP A 80 -4.08 -7.59 -11.96
CA ASP A 80 -4.47 -6.20 -11.67
C ASP A 80 -3.65 -5.60 -10.52
N ARG A 81 -2.79 -6.41 -9.89
CA ARG A 81 -1.92 -5.95 -8.80
C ARG A 81 -0.84 -5.03 -9.34
N ILE A 82 -0.77 -3.83 -8.77
CA ILE A 82 0.27 -2.86 -9.08
C ILE A 82 1.30 -2.87 -7.95
N SER A 83 2.57 -3.01 -8.32
CA SER A 83 3.69 -2.90 -7.38
C SER A 83 4.40 -1.57 -7.56
N ARG A 84 4.33 -0.71 -6.55
CA ARG A 84 4.93 0.63 -6.59
C ARG A 84 5.50 1.02 -5.22
N THR A 85 6.23 2.13 -5.19
CA THR A 85 6.89 2.60 -3.97
C THR A 85 5.90 3.33 -3.06
N ILE A 86 5.98 3.15 -1.74
CA ILE A 86 5.03 3.73 -0.76
C ILE A 86 4.80 5.23 -0.98
N ARG A 87 5.86 6.03 -1.18
CA ARG A 87 5.75 7.49 -1.44
C ARG A 87 4.94 7.89 -2.69
N THR A 88 4.62 6.94 -3.57
CA THR A 88 3.86 7.18 -4.81
C THR A 88 2.37 6.86 -4.68
N PHE A 89 1.96 6.30 -3.55
CA PHE A 89 0.54 6.11 -3.23
C PHE A 89 -0.05 7.38 -2.64
N HIS A 90 -1.35 7.54 -2.84
CA HIS A 90 -2.14 8.42 -2.00
C HIS A 90 -2.45 7.68 -0.69
N LEU A 91 -1.90 8.18 0.41
CA LEU A 91 -1.99 7.55 1.73
C LEU A 91 -3.22 8.09 2.47
N VAL A 92 -4.17 7.22 2.82
CA VAL A 92 -5.46 7.62 3.41
C VAL A 92 -5.63 6.97 4.78
N GLU A 93 -5.82 7.80 5.82
CA GLU A 93 -5.91 7.35 7.22
C GLU A 93 -7.17 6.53 7.52
N ASP A 94 -8.24 6.72 6.76
CA ASP A 94 -9.47 5.94 6.87
C ASP A 94 -10.02 5.66 5.47
N CYS A 95 -10.31 4.39 5.15
CA CYS A 95 -11.04 4.04 3.94
C CYS A 95 -12.52 4.37 4.13
N GLY A 96 -12.82 5.64 4.37
CA GLY A 96 -14.14 6.13 4.70
C GLY A 96 -15.06 6.10 3.49
N SER A 97 -16.04 5.19 3.55
CA SER A 97 -17.31 5.20 2.84
C SER A 97 -17.76 6.60 2.45
N LYS A 98 -17.56 7.02 1.20
CA LYS A 98 -18.24 8.21 0.67
C LYS A 98 -19.67 7.85 0.29
N HIS A 99 -20.55 8.14 1.24
CA HIS A 99 -21.95 8.56 1.15
C HIS A 99 -22.87 7.85 0.14
N GLU A 100 -23.68 6.95 0.68
CA GLU A 100 -25.12 6.99 0.48
C GLU A 100 -25.62 8.32 1.06
N ASP A 101 -25.95 9.29 0.21
CA ASP A 101 -26.87 10.37 0.57
C ASP A 101 -27.72 10.73 -0.65
N ASP A 102 -29.00 10.51 -0.45
CA ASP A 102 -30.14 10.87 -1.28
C ASP A 102 -30.11 12.35 -1.70
N SER A 103 -30.54 12.64 -2.92
CA SER A 103 -31.27 13.88 -3.22
C SER A 103 -32.18 13.67 -4.43
N LYS A 104 -33.37 13.16 -4.10
CA LYS A 104 -34.70 13.73 -4.41
C LYS A 104 -34.90 14.49 -5.72
#